data_AF-Q63I00-F1
#
_entry.id   AF-Q63I00-F1
#
_cell.length_a   1.000
_cell.length_b   1.000
_cell.length_c   1.000
_cell.angle_alpha   90.00
_cell.angle_beta   90.00
_cell.angle_gamma   90.00
#
_symmetry.space_group_name_H-M   'P 1'
#
loop_
_entity.id
_entity.type
_entity.pdbx_description
1 polymer ?
#
loop_
_entity_poly.entity_id
_entity_poly.type
_entity_poly.pdbx_seq_one_letter_code
_entity_poly.pdbx_strand_id
1 'polypeptide(L)'
;MARQSTSVPFELSSAELARTRVGIVDGKRISLGVQGDALRGFVLERRCKSPGEPVSTQRVGLRDPAAVAAFVEHDPYVVQLGIDYRALLDVHRAADDAGSHGAFAVHDARYARPASEAGGAFRPAEHAGAAPAASGVPTASAASVAQPEFAVECEHDGALLALMRRICASCGATQCFYHWFVVDEDTGEFTAHDLLIGGAPAWAQRYVHQHWYLNDPAVAHARDNTQPLRGSALAELRSDHWLNHYAQTQGLGSNVFFPAHRRDVSTFGLLHVAAPLPAPHGEDALWRNRRVLRGLANEMLEWRVVRRRRELAQELSLAAQDVLALRLVARGGGARHVAEELRLDERAVYQLFTAINRKMDSKHIKSSATKAKRLGLLAEGYISK
;
A
#
# COMPACT_ATOMS: atom_id res chain seq x y z
N MET A 1 -5.01 37.60 -12.31
CA MET A 1 -6.39 37.04 -12.26
C MET A 1 -6.37 35.78 -11.39
N ALA A 2 -6.88 35.86 -10.17
CA ALA A 2 -6.96 34.73 -9.25
C ALA A 2 -8.08 33.77 -9.71
N ARG A 3 -7.74 32.54 -10.10
CA ARG A 3 -8.72 31.50 -10.42
C ARG A 3 -9.36 31.03 -9.11
N GLN A 4 -10.68 31.18 -9.01
CA GLN A 4 -11.47 30.66 -7.89
C GLN A 4 -11.40 29.14 -7.90
N SER A 5 -10.78 28.55 -6.87
CA SER A 5 -10.87 27.13 -6.58
C SER A 5 -12.29 26.81 -6.13
N THR A 6 -13.03 26.03 -6.91
CA THR A 6 -14.38 25.59 -6.54
C THR A 6 -14.27 24.35 -5.66
N SER A 7 -14.35 24.51 -4.34
CA SER A 7 -14.46 23.41 -3.40
C SER A 7 -15.93 22.96 -3.30
N VAL A 8 -16.20 21.70 -3.63
CA VAL A 8 -17.53 21.07 -3.43
C VAL A 8 -17.48 20.29 -2.11
N PRO A 9 -18.52 20.33 -1.24
CA PRO A 9 -18.53 19.60 0.03
C PRO A 9 -18.57 18.08 -0.16
N PHE A 10 -17.90 17.35 0.73
CA PHE A 10 -17.56 15.92 0.61
C PHE A 10 -18.49 14.98 1.38
N GLU A 11 -18.74 13.78 0.84
CA GLU A 11 -19.41 12.65 1.53
C GLU A 11 -18.40 11.72 2.23
N LEU A 12 -18.77 11.21 3.41
CA LEU A 12 -17.96 10.33 4.26
C LEU A 12 -18.49 8.89 4.17
N SER A 13 -17.61 7.92 3.89
CA SER A 13 -17.89 6.48 4.07
C SER A 13 -17.14 5.96 5.29
N SER A 14 -17.80 5.15 6.12
CA SER A 14 -17.29 4.67 7.40
C SER A 14 -17.24 3.14 7.45
N ALA A 15 -16.10 2.58 7.08
CA ALA A 15 -15.50 1.34 7.60
C ALA A 15 -14.15 1.16 6.87
N GLU A 16 -13.05 1.06 7.61
CA GLU A 16 -11.69 1.46 7.17
C GLU A 16 -11.62 2.98 7.02
N LEU A 17 -10.70 3.66 7.70
CA LEU A 17 -10.71 5.13 7.77
C LEU A 17 -10.14 5.76 6.48
N ALA A 18 -10.60 5.29 5.32
CA ALA A 18 -10.43 5.81 3.97
C ALA A 18 -11.14 7.16 3.82
N ARG A 19 -10.70 8.17 4.58
CA ARG A 19 -11.19 9.54 4.40
C ARG A 19 -10.51 10.13 3.19
N THR A 20 -11.25 10.26 2.10
CA THR A 20 -10.73 10.79 0.84
C THR A 20 -11.28 12.20 0.61
N ARG A 21 -10.41 13.18 0.41
CA ARG A 21 -10.74 14.53 -0.09
C ARG A 21 -10.37 14.61 -1.56
N VAL A 22 -11.18 15.26 -2.38
CA VAL A 22 -10.94 15.36 -3.84
C VAL A 22 -11.06 16.82 -4.30
N GLY A 23 -10.02 17.33 -4.94
CA GLY A 23 -9.99 18.68 -5.50
C GLY A 23 -9.59 18.69 -6.97
N ILE A 24 -9.81 19.82 -7.64
CA ILE A 24 -9.23 20.10 -8.95
C ILE A 24 -8.21 21.24 -8.77
N VAL A 25 -6.96 20.98 -9.13
CA VAL A 25 -5.87 21.97 -9.08
C VAL A 25 -5.19 21.97 -10.44
N ASP A 26 -5.14 23.13 -11.09
CA ASP A 26 -4.55 23.30 -12.44
C ASP A 26 -5.07 22.31 -13.49
N GLY A 27 -6.38 21.99 -13.43
CA GLY A 27 -7.01 21.02 -14.34
C GLY A 27 -6.73 19.56 -14.00
N LYS A 28 -5.94 19.29 -12.96
CA LYS A 28 -5.66 17.95 -12.45
C LYS A 28 -6.60 17.61 -11.31
N ARG A 29 -7.18 16.42 -11.33
CA ARG A 29 -7.94 15.89 -10.19
C ARG A 29 -6.95 15.31 -9.18
N ILE A 30 -6.90 15.90 -8.00
CA ILE A 30 -6.08 15.43 -6.89
C ILE A 30 -7.00 14.87 -5.81
N SER A 31 -6.69 13.69 -5.29
CA SER A 31 -7.35 13.15 -4.11
C SER A 31 -6.35 12.82 -3.02
N LEU A 32 -6.68 13.18 -1.78
CA LEU A 32 -5.89 12.92 -0.59
C LEU A 32 -6.66 11.93 0.27
N GLY A 33 -6.00 10.88 0.76
CA GLY A 33 -6.63 9.83 1.56
C GLY A 33 -5.75 9.39 2.72
N VAL A 34 -6.36 8.82 3.75
CA VAL A 34 -5.63 8.03 4.77
C VAL A 34 -6.11 6.58 4.68
N GLN A 35 -5.20 5.61 4.71
CA GLN A 35 -5.55 4.18 4.67
C GLN A 35 -4.75 3.41 5.71
N GLY A 36 -5.35 2.42 6.36
CA GLY A 36 -4.67 1.52 7.29
C GLY A 36 -5.42 1.30 8.59
N ASP A 37 -4.71 0.81 9.61
CA ASP A 37 -5.22 0.56 10.94
C ASP A 37 -4.27 1.06 12.05
N ALA A 38 -4.78 1.17 13.28
CA ALA A 38 -4.03 1.68 14.42
C ALA A 38 -2.85 0.79 14.85
N LEU A 39 -3.00 -0.53 14.75
CA LEU A 39 -2.02 -1.53 15.21
C LEU A 39 -0.81 -1.62 14.27
N ARG A 40 -1.03 -1.52 12.96
CA ARG A 40 -0.01 -1.73 11.93
C ARG A 40 0.35 -0.48 11.14
N GLY A 41 -0.38 0.62 11.39
CA GLY A 41 -0.05 1.97 10.96
C GLY A 41 -0.82 2.40 9.71
N PHE A 42 -0.97 3.71 9.59
CA PHE A 42 -1.68 4.33 8.48
C PHE A 42 -0.70 4.86 7.43
N VAL A 43 -1.17 5.00 6.19
CA VAL A 43 -0.50 5.72 5.11
C VAL A 43 -1.33 6.93 4.69
N LEU A 44 -0.65 8.02 4.41
CA LEU A 44 -1.19 9.15 3.67
C LEU A 44 -1.05 8.83 2.18
N GLU A 45 -2.17 8.82 1.48
CA GLU A 45 -2.27 8.63 0.03
C GLU A 45 -2.51 9.98 -0.66
N ARG A 46 -1.75 10.23 -1.72
CA ARG A 46 -2.00 11.31 -2.68
C ARG A 46 -2.16 10.68 -4.05
N ARG A 47 -3.30 10.88 -4.70
CA ARG A 47 -3.56 10.43 -6.06
C ARG A 47 -3.79 11.63 -6.97
N CYS A 48 -3.15 11.62 -8.13
CA CYS A 48 -3.22 12.67 -9.12
C CYS A 48 -3.65 12.06 -10.46
N LYS A 49 -4.64 12.69 -11.11
CA LYS A 49 -5.13 12.31 -12.43
C LYS A 49 -5.27 13.55 -13.30
N SER A 50 -4.47 13.64 -14.36
CA SER A 50 -4.64 14.63 -15.42
C SER A 50 -5.27 13.98 -16.66
N PRO A 51 -5.99 14.73 -17.50
CA PRO A 51 -6.44 14.22 -18.80
C PRO A 51 -5.24 13.79 -19.66
N GLY A 52 -5.29 12.55 -20.18
CA GLY A 52 -4.23 12.02 -21.07
C GLY A 52 -2.92 11.63 -20.38
N GLU A 53 -2.79 11.80 -19.06
CA GLU A 53 -1.61 11.35 -18.31
C GLU A 53 -1.92 10.08 -17.50
N PRO A 54 -0.89 9.25 -17.21
CA PRO A 54 -1.04 8.12 -16.30
C PRO A 54 -1.51 8.58 -14.92
N VAL A 55 -2.39 7.80 -14.28
CA VAL A 55 -2.81 8.08 -12.90
C VAL A 55 -1.62 7.82 -11.98
N SER A 56 -1.25 8.81 -11.17
CA SER A 56 -0.15 8.67 -10.23
C SER A 56 -0.66 8.58 -8.80
N THR A 57 -0.23 7.59 -8.03
CA THR A 57 -0.56 7.46 -6.60
C THR A 57 0.72 7.37 -5.76
N GLN A 58 0.81 8.15 -4.69
CA GLN A 58 1.95 8.16 -3.78
C GLN A 58 1.46 7.88 -2.36
N ARG A 59 2.15 6.99 -1.64
CA ARG A 59 1.79 6.57 -0.28
C ARG A 59 2.98 6.71 0.66
N VAL A 60 2.81 7.45 1.76
CA VAL A 60 3.83 7.63 2.81
C VAL A 60 3.26 7.23 4.18
N GLY A 61 4.07 6.60 5.03
CA GLY A 61 3.63 6.15 6.35
C GLY A 61 3.41 7.31 7.33
N LEU A 62 2.26 7.33 8.00
CA LEU A 62 1.87 8.37 8.96
C LEU A 62 2.59 8.27 10.31
N ARG A 63 3.23 7.13 10.61
CA ARG A 63 4.03 6.93 11.83
C ARG A 63 5.34 7.71 11.86
N ASP A 64 5.72 8.32 10.74
CA ASP A 64 6.93 9.15 10.63
C ASP A 64 6.51 10.60 10.36
N PRO A 65 6.35 11.43 11.41
CA PRO A 65 5.92 12.82 11.26
C PRO A 65 6.86 13.66 10.39
N ALA A 66 8.17 13.36 10.41
CA ALA A 66 9.15 14.06 9.61
C ALA A 66 8.98 13.73 8.12
N ALA A 67 8.77 12.46 7.78
CA ALA A 67 8.46 12.06 6.41
C ALA A 67 7.12 12.66 5.93
N VAL A 68 6.10 12.69 6.79
CA VAL A 68 4.81 13.32 6.44
C VAL A 68 4.96 14.81 6.19
N ALA A 69 5.67 15.53 7.07
CA ALA A 69 5.93 16.95 6.91
C ALA A 69 6.68 17.23 5.59
N ALA A 70 7.76 16.48 5.32
CA ALA A 70 8.51 16.59 4.08
C ALA A 70 7.66 16.26 2.84
N PHE A 71 6.80 15.25 2.92
CA PHE A 71 5.89 14.87 1.84
C PHE A 71 4.89 15.98 1.49
N VAL A 72 4.34 16.65 2.51
CA VAL A 72 3.40 17.77 2.33
C VAL A 72 4.14 19.01 1.84
N GLU A 73 5.26 19.37 2.46
CA GLU A 73 6.06 20.55 2.10
C GLU A 73 6.53 20.51 0.64
N HIS A 74 6.93 19.33 0.15
CA HIS A 74 7.43 19.15 -1.20
C HIS A 74 6.33 18.79 -2.20
N ASP A 75 5.05 18.80 -1.81
CA ASP A 75 3.96 18.64 -2.76
C ASP A 75 3.92 19.86 -3.69
N PRO A 76 3.97 19.68 -5.01
CA PRO A 76 3.90 20.79 -5.98
C PRO A 76 2.63 21.64 -5.85
N TYR A 77 1.58 21.14 -5.17
CA TYR A 77 0.31 21.83 -4.95
C TYR A 77 0.06 22.16 -3.47
N VAL A 78 1.10 22.22 -2.64
CA VAL A 78 0.98 22.46 -1.19
C VAL A 78 0.22 23.75 -0.86
N VAL A 79 0.37 24.81 -1.67
CA VAL A 79 -0.33 26.09 -1.45
C VAL A 79 -1.85 25.92 -1.57
N GLN A 80 -2.31 25.11 -2.52
CA GLN A 80 -3.73 24.85 -2.75
C GLN A 80 -4.27 23.77 -1.82
N LEU A 81 -3.46 22.77 -1.47
CA LEU A 81 -3.87 21.59 -0.69
C LEU A 81 -3.60 21.71 0.82
N GLY A 82 -2.91 22.76 1.29
CA GLY A 82 -2.45 22.86 2.67
C GLY A 82 -3.57 22.85 3.73
N ILE A 83 -4.77 23.32 3.38
CA ILE A 83 -5.95 23.20 4.26
C ILE A 83 -6.44 21.75 4.29
N ASP A 84 -6.49 21.08 3.15
CA ASP A 84 -6.96 19.70 3.04
C ASP A 84 -6.02 18.71 3.74
N TYR A 85 -4.70 18.90 3.60
CA TYR A 85 -3.71 18.12 4.33
C TYR A 85 -3.88 18.27 5.84
N ARG A 86 -4.00 19.51 6.35
CA ARG A 86 -4.21 19.75 7.79
C ARG A 86 -5.50 19.11 8.27
N ALA A 87 -6.61 19.34 7.58
CA ALA A 87 -7.90 18.79 7.97
C ALA A 87 -7.91 17.25 7.96
N LEU A 88 -7.21 16.61 7.03
CA LEU A 88 -7.07 15.16 6.98
C LEU A 88 -6.19 14.62 8.12
N LEU A 89 -5.07 15.28 8.41
CA LEU A 89 -4.13 14.88 9.46
C LEU A 89 -4.68 15.13 10.87
N ASP A 90 -5.37 16.25 11.10
CA ASP A 90 -5.97 16.57 12.41
C ASP A 90 -7.05 15.56 12.79
N VAL A 91 -7.85 15.17 11.81
CA VAL A 91 -8.83 14.09 11.92
C VAL A 91 -8.19 12.75 12.30
N HIS A 92 -7.05 12.42 11.70
CA HIS A 92 -6.36 11.18 11.98
C HIS A 92 -5.76 11.20 13.40
N ARG A 93 -5.12 12.30 13.80
CA ARG A 93 -4.61 12.47 15.18
C ARG A 93 -5.73 12.32 16.21
N ALA A 94 -6.89 12.95 15.99
CA ALA A 94 -8.03 12.81 16.89
C ALA A 94 -8.54 11.34 16.98
N ALA A 95 -8.47 10.58 15.90
CA ALA A 95 -8.83 9.16 15.90
C ALA A 95 -7.81 8.30 16.66
N ASP A 96 -6.51 8.58 16.50
CA ASP A 96 -5.44 7.90 17.23
C ASP A 96 -5.51 8.21 18.74
N ASP A 97 -5.77 9.47 19.11
CA ASP A 97 -5.93 9.90 20.49
C ASP A 97 -7.15 9.21 21.13
N ALA A 98 -8.29 9.15 20.44
CA ALA A 98 -9.48 8.44 20.91
C ALA A 98 -9.26 6.93 21.06
N GLY A 99 -8.51 6.30 20.14
CA GLY A 99 -8.12 4.90 20.23
C GLY A 99 -7.19 4.61 21.42
N SER A 100 -6.28 5.53 21.73
CA SER A 100 -5.41 5.43 22.89
C SER A 100 -6.19 5.60 24.21
N HIS A 101 -7.11 6.56 24.29
CA HIS A 101 -7.90 6.81 25.50
C HIS A 101 -8.99 5.74 25.76
N GLY A 102 -9.54 5.11 24.71
CA GLY A 102 -10.44 3.96 24.87
C GLY A 102 -9.75 2.72 25.47
N ALA A 103 -8.45 2.53 25.20
CA ALA A 103 -7.65 1.48 25.82
C ALA A 103 -7.34 1.77 27.30
N PHE A 104 -7.22 3.05 27.69
CA PHE A 104 -7.02 3.45 29.08
C PHE A 104 -8.33 3.50 29.90
N ALA A 105 -9.48 3.83 29.28
CA ALA A 105 -10.76 3.92 29.98
C ALA A 105 -11.34 2.58 30.44
N VAL A 106 -10.91 1.45 29.87
CA VAL A 106 -11.25 0.10 30.38
C VAL A 106 -10.53 -0.20 31.70
N HIS A 107 -9.48 0.57 32.03
CA HIS A 107 -8.68 0.33 33.24
C HIS A 107 -9.18 1.07 34.48
N ASP A 108 -9.97 2.14 34.34
CA ASP A 108 -10.36 3.03 35.45
C ASP A 108 -11.76 2.76 36.04
N ALA A 109 -12.57 1.90 35.43
CA ALA A 109 -13.92 1.59 35.92
C ALA A 109 -13.98 0.53 37.03
N ARG A 110 -12.85 0.07 37.58
CA ARG A 110 -12.81 -1.00 38.61
C ARG A 110 -12.42 -0.57 40.03
N TYR A 111 -12.30 0.74 40.31
CA TYR A 111 -12.03 1.22 41.68
C TYR A 111 -13.02 2.28 42.15
N ALA A 112 -14.31 1.96 42.10
CA ALA A 112 -15.29 2.60 43.00
C ALA A 112 -15.35 1.79 44.31
N ARG A 113 -14.67 2.27 45.36
CA ARG A 113 -14.76 1.72 46.72
C ARG A 113 -15.89 2.42 47.47
N PRO A 114 -16.80 1.72 48.17
CA PRO A 114 -17.69 2.35 49.13
C PRO A 114 -17.00 2.51 50.49
N ALA A 115 -17.45 3.53 51.23
CA ALA A 115 -17.04 3.86 52.57
C ALA A 115 -17.58 2.85 53.60
N SER A 116 -16.82 2.60 54.67
CA SER A 116 -17.39 2.33 56.00
C SER A 116 -16.40 2.71 57.11
N GLU A 117 -16.94 3.47 58.06
CA GLU A 117 -16.36 3.86 59.34
C GLU A 117 -16.19 2.66 60.30
N ALA A 118 -15.20 2.74 61.20
CA ALA A 118 -15.37 2.64 62.67
C ALA A 118 -14.12 2.07 63.39
N GLY A 119 -13.51 2.92 64.22
CA GLY A 119 -13.18 2.66 65.64
C GLY A 119 -12.17 1.56 66.03
N GLY A 120 -11.09 1.97 66.71
CA GLY A 120 -10.38 1.10 67.65
C GLY A 120 -8.89 1.44 67.84
N ALA A 121 -8.56 2.11 68.94
CA ALA A 121 -7.20 2.47 69.33
C ALA A 121 -6.46 1.33 70.05
N PHE A 122 -5.18 1.10 69.74
CA PHE A 122 -4.13 0.78 70.72
C PHE A 122 -2.71 0.93 70.12
N ARG A 123 -1.73 1.27 70.95
CA ARG A 123 -0.34 1.65 70.60
C ARG A 123 0.65 0.68 71.32
N PRO A 124 1.98 0.82 71.19
CA PRO A 124 2.88 0.15 70.22
C PRO A 124 3.83 -0.89 70.86
N ALA A 125 4.46 -1.74 70.05
CA ALA A 125 5.75 -2.36 70.40
C ALA A 125 6.54 -2.78 69.14
N GLU A 126 7.83 -2.46 69.16
CA GLU A 126 8.86 -2.88 68.20
C GLU A 126 9.08 -4.40 68.26
N HIS A 127 9.30 -5.05 67.12
CA HIS A 127 10.56 -5.74 66.83
C HIS A 127 10.58 -6.43 65.46
N ALA A 128 11.78 -6.36 64.89
CA ALA A 128 12.34 -6.96 63.70
C ALA A 128 11.83 -8.35 63.28
N GLY A 129 11.80 -8.55 61.96
CA GLY A 129 12.28 -9.80 61.36
C GLY A 129 11.34 -10.45 60.35
N ALA A 130 11.92 -10.77 59.19
CA ALA A 130 11.47 -11.71 58.16
C ALA A 130 10.48 -11.18 57.09
N ALA A 131 11.03 -11.03 55.88
CA ALA A 131 10.32 -10.87 54.63
C ALA A 131 9.42 -12.08 54.31
N PRO A 132 8.24 -11.86 53.70
CA PRO A 132 7.64 -12.85 52.85
C PRO A 132 7.40 -12.33 51.42
N ALA A 133 7.81 -13.17 50.48
CA ALA A 133 7.36 -13.32 49.10
C ALA A 133 6.39 -12.26 48.55
N ALA A 134 6.89 -11.45 47.62
CA ALA A 134 6.07 -10.69 46.71
C ALA A 134 5.31 -11.66 45.79
N SER A 135 4.02 -11.84 46.07
CA SER A 135 3.05 -12.38 45.13
C SER A 135 3.00 -11.46 43.90
N GLY A 136 3.81 -11.79 42.89
CA GLY A 136 3.75 -11.19 41.57
C GLY A 136 2.44 -11.59 40.90
N VAL A 137 1.44 -10.72 40.97
CA VAL A 137 0.29 -10.76 40.06
C VAL A 137 0.84 -10.65 38.63
N PRO A 138 0.53 -11.58 37.72
CA PRO A 138 0.98 -11.46 36.34
C PRO A 138 0.27 -10.25 35.73
N THR A 139 1.03 -9.19 35.49
CA THR A 139 0.65 -8.12 34.59
C THR A 139 0.39 -8.76 33.23
N ALA A 140 -0.87 -8.74 32.81
CA ALA A 140 -1.28 -9.17 31.48
C ALA A 140 -0.50 -8.34 30.46
N SER A 141 0.55 -8.95 29.91
CA SER A 141 1.29 -8.45 28.77
C SER A 141 0.29 -8.20 27.64
N ALA A 142 0.16 -6.93 27.23
CA ALA A 142 -0.54 -6.58 26.02
C ALA A 142 0.06 -7.42 24.90
N ALA A 143 -0.71 -8.39 24.40
CA ALA A 143 -0.28 -9.31 23.36
C ALA A 143 0.35 -8.50 22.23
N SER A 144 1.68 -8.64 22.04
CA SER A 144 2.35 -7.99 20.93
C SER A 144 1.75 -8.58 19.67
N VAL A 145 0.97 -7.78 18.93
CA VAL A 145 0.48 -8.19 17.62
C VAL A 145 1.70 -8.55 16.80
N ALA A 146 1.80 -9.82 16.40
CA ALA A 146 2.92 -10.30 15.60
C ALA A 146 3.03 -9.43 14.34
N GLN A 147 4.24 -8.88 14.10
CA GLN A 147 4.49 -8.13 12.89
C GLN A 147 4.45 -9.10 11.70
N PRO A 148 3.83 -8.72 10.57
CA PRO A 148 3.77 -9.59 9.40
C PRO A 148 5.19 -9.92 8.95
N GLU A 149 5.48 -11.19 8.70
CA GLU A 149 6.75 -11.67 8.17
C GLU A 149 6.76 -11.64 6.64
N PHE A 150 5.60 -11.90 6.02
CA PHE A 150 5.41 -11.98 4.57
C PHE A 150 4.40 -10.95 4.08
N ALA A 151 4.50 -10.56 2.80
CA ALA A 151 3.57 -9.56 2.25
C ALA A 151 2.11 -10.02 2.29
N VAL A 152 1.85 -11.32 2.12
CA VAL A 152 0.50 -11.91 2.14
C VAL A 152 -0.25 -11.70 3.46
N GLU A 153 0.47 -11.48 4.56
CA GLU A 153 -0.09 -11.24 5.89
C GLU A 153 -0.45 -9.77 6.14
N CYS A 154 -0.03 -8.87 5.23
CA CYS A 154 -0.38 -7.47 5.29
C CYS A 154 -1.83 -7.27 4.81
N GLU A 155 -2.65 -6.60 5.61
CA GLU A 155 -4.03 -6.31 5.22
C GLU A 155 -4.16 -5.01 4.42
N HIS A 156 -3.26 -4.05 4.68
CA HIS A 156 -3.27 -2.71 4.08
C HIS A 156 -1.85 -2.21 3.77
N ASP A 157 -1.76 -1.10 3.02
CA ASP A 157 -0.48 -0.55 2.54
C ASP A 157 0.47 -0.12 3.67
N GLY A 158 -0.06 0.37 4.80
CA GLY A 158 0.76 0.68 5.99
C GLY A 158 1.54 -0.51 6.55
N ALA A 159 0.91 -1.69 6.65
CA ALA A 159 1.57 -2.91 7.09
C ALA A 159 2.64 -3.34 6.08
N LEU A 160 2.33 -3.24 4.78
CA LEU A 160 3.26 -3.55 3.70
C LEU A 160 4.47 -2.61 3.68
N LEU A 161 4.26 -1.32 3.92
CA LEU A 161 5.33 -0.32 4.03
C LEU A 161 6.24 -0.60 5.22
N ALA A 162 5.67 -0.95 6.37
CA ALA A 162 6.45 -1.31 7.55
C ALA A 162 7.31 -2.56 7.29
N LEU A 163 6.74 -3.60 6.67
CA LEU A 163 7.46 -4.80 6.22
C LEU A 163 8.61 -4.46 5.26
N MET A 164 8.32 -3.68 4.21
CA MET A 164 9.31 -3.26 3.20
C MET A 164 10.48 -2.52 3.85
N ARG A 165 10.20 -1.51 4.68
CA ARG A 165 11.23 -0.73 5.37
C ARG A 165 12.10 -1.62 6.25
N ARG A 166 11.50 -2.53 7.03
CA ARG A 166 12.23 -3.42 7.94
C ARG A 166 13.16 -4.35 7.19
N ILE A 167 12.67 -5.00 6.13
CA ILE A 167 13.50 -5.91 5.32
C ILE A 167 14.61 -5.14 4.61
N CYS A 168 14.30 -4.02 3.95
CA CYS A 168 15.30 -3.20 3.27
C CYS A 168 16.38 -2.69 4.25
N ALA A 169 15.98 -2.23 5.44
CA ALA A 169 16.92 -1.78 6.48
C ALA A 169 17.83 -2.93 6.96
N SER A 170 17.28 -4.13 7.18
CA SER A 170 18.09 -5.32 7.52
C SER A 170 19.09 -5.71 6.42
N CYS A 171 18.83 -5.30 5.18
CA CYS A 171 19.72 -5.48 4.04
C CYS A 171 20.75 -4.34 3.86
N GLY A 172 20.77 -3.34 4.75
CA GLY A 172 21.69 -2.21 4.72
C GLY A 172 21.19 -0.99 3.93
N ALA A 173 19.91 -0.96 3.55
CA ALA A 173 19.32 0.18 2.86
C ALA A 173 18.89 1.28 3.83
N THR A 174 19.04 2.53 3.40
CA THR A 174 18.49 3.71 4.11
C THR A 174 17.32 4.32 3.35
N GLN A 175 17.21 4.02 2.07
CA GLN A 175 16.15 4.49 1.18
C GLN A 175 15.55 3.28 0.47
N CYS A 176 14.23 3.23 0.40
CA CYS A 176 13.54 2.22 -0.39
C CYS A 176 12.23 2.76 -0.97
N PHE A 177 11.92 2.36 -2.19
CA PHE A 177 10.71 2.73 -2.90
C PHE A 177 10.19 1.51 -3.64
N TYR A 178 8.88 1.36 -3.67
CA TYR A 178 8.26 0.32 -4.49
C TYR A 178 7.31 0.94 -5.49
N HIS A 179 7.55 0.66 -6.76
CA HIS A 179 6.76 1.15 -7.87
C HIS A 179 5.88 0.00 -8.40
N TRP A 180 4.59 0.26 -8.59
CA TRP A 180 3.74 -0.55 -9.45
C TRP A 180 3.40 0.27 -10.68
N PHE A 181 3.63 -0.31 -11.86
CA PHE A 181 3.26 0.29 -13.12
C PHE A 181 2.20 -0.57 -13.79
N VAL A 182 1.12 0.06 -14.23
CA VAL A 182 0.10 -0.59 -15.07
C VAL A 182 0.31 -0.10 -16.49
N VAL A 183 0.47 -1.03 -17.41
CA VAL A 183 0.66 -0.75 -18.84
C VAL A 183 -0.61 -1.14 -19.59
N ASP A 184 -1.00 -0.33 -20.56
CA ASP A 184 -2.01 -0.70 -21.54
C ASP A 184 -1.40 -1.71 -22.52
N GLU A 185 -2.01 -2.89 -22.66
CA GLU A 185 -1.47 -3.95 -23.52
C GLU A 185 -1.53 -3.59 -25.02
N ASP A 186 -2.49 -2.75 -25.43
CA ASP A 186 -2.72 -2.39 -26.82
C ASP A 186 -1.77 -1.27 -27.26
N THR A 187 -1.58 -0.23 -26.43
CA THR A 187 -0.72 0.91 -26.76
C THR A 187 0.69 0.80 -26.23
N GLY A 188 0.91 -0.03 -25.20
CA GLY A 188 2.17 -0.08 -24.47
C GLY A 188 2.44 1.15 -23.60
N GLU A 189 1.47 2.03 -23.40
CA GLU A 189 1.63 3.22 -22.57
C GLU A 189 1.32 2.94 -21.10
N PHE A 190 1.90 3.73 -20.19
CA PHE A 190 1.55 3.65 -18.78
C PHE A 190 0.13 4.21 -18.56
N THR A 191 -0.72 3.46 -17.87
CA THR A 191 -2.04 3.92 -17.45
C THR A 191 -2.06 4.31 -15.97
N ALA A 192 -1.18 3.72 -15.16
CA ALA A 192 -1.01 4.08 -13.77
C ALA A 192 0.42 3.86 -13.27
N HIS A 193 0.84 4.69 -12.32
CA HIS A 193 2.06 4.56 -11.52
C HIS A 193 1.72 4.75 -10.04
N ASP A 194 1.84 3.68 -9.27
CA ASP A 194 1.70 3.72 -7.81
C ASP A 194 3.07 3.61 -7.14
N LEU A 195 3.32 4.43 -6.12
CA LEU A 195 4.59 4.54 -5.42
C LEU A 195 4.40 4.42 -3.91
N LEU A 196 5.01 3.41 -3.31
CA LEU A 196 5.13 3.26 -1.86
C LEU A 196 6.46 3.84 -1.38
N ILE A 197 6.40 4.84 -0.51
CA ILE A 197 7.55 5.67 -0.11
C ILE A 197 8.15 5.18 1.20
N GLY A 198 9.21 4.38 1.09
CA GLY A 198 10.02 3.92 2.21
C GLY A 198 11.21 4.81 2.56
N GLY A 199 11.48 5.85 1.77
CA GLY A 199 12.61 6.77 1.89
C GLY A 199 12.21 8.25 1.83
N ALA A 200 13.09 9.08 1.26
CA ALA A 200 12.99 10.54 1.18
C ALA A 200 11.75 10.99 0.36
N PRO A 201 10.72 11.57 1.00
CA PRO A 201 9.48 11.94 0.31
C PRO A 201 9.65 13.08 -0.70
N ALA A 202 10.59 14.00 -0.45
CA ALA A 202 10.92 15.10 -1.36
C ALA A 202 11.36 14.59 -2.74
N TRP A 203 12.20 13.55 -2.77
CA TRP A 203 12.60 12.89 -4.02
C TRP A 203 11.40 12.28 -4.74
N ALA A 204 10.57 11.51 -4.01
CA ALA A 204 9.41 10.85 -4.57
C ALA A 204 8.38 11.84 -5.16
N GLN A 205 8.14 12.96 -4.49
CA GLN A 205 7.26 14.03 -4.98
C GLN A 205 7.77 14.60 -6.30
N ARG A 206 9.06 14.94 -6.36
CA ARG A 206 9.66 15.49 -7.57
C ARG A 206 9.69 14.48 -8.71
N TYR A 207 10.04 13.23 -8.42
CA TYR A 207 10.11 12.14 -9.38
C TYR A 207 8.77 11.91 -10.11
N VAL A 208 7.67 11.87 -9.35
CA VAL A 208 6.32 11.73 -9.92
C VAL A 208 5.88 13.01 -10.64
N HIS A 209 6.07 14.18 -10.03
CA HIS A 209 5.63 15.46 -10.62
C HIS A 209 6.30 15.75 -11.97
N GLN A 210 7.59 15.43 -12.10
CA GLN A 210 8.36 15.63 -13.33
C GLN A 210 8.22 14.46 -14.33
N HIS A 211 7.40 13.45 -14.02
CA HIS A 211 7.24 12.24 -14.81
C HIS A 211 8.59 11.56 -15.14
N TRP A 212 9.55 11.61 -14.22
CA TRP A 212 10.90 11.07 -14.46
C TRP A 212 10.87 9.57 -14.72
N TYR A 213 9.87 8.85 -14.21
CA TYR A 213 9.65 7.43 -14.48
C TYR A 213 9.44 7.09 -15.96
N LEU A 214 9.00 8.04 -16.79
CA LEU A 214 8.82 7.81 -18.23
C LEU A 214 10.17 7.65 -18.96
N ASN A 215 11.23 8.26 -18.42
CA ASN A 215 12.57 8.26 -19.01
C ASN A 215 13.61 7.64 -18.07
N ASP A 216 13.19 6.90 -17.04
CA ASP A 216 14.09 6.24 -16.10
C ASP A 216 14.62 4.94 -16.72
N PRO A 217 15.94 4.81 -16.95
CA PRO A 217 16.53 3.59 -17.50
C PRO A 217 16.27 2.34 -16.65
N ALA A 218 16.15 2.48 -15.32
CA ALA A 218 15.81 1.37 -14.45
C ALA A 218 14.36 0.91 -14.66
N VAL A 219 13.43 1.85 -14.89
CA VAL A 219 12.03 1.53 -15.22
C VAL A 219 11.94 0.91 -16.61
N ALA A 220 12.65 1.45 -17.59
CA ALA A 220 12.72 0.90 -18.95
C ALA A 220 13.26 -0.55 -18.93
N HIS A 221 14.33 -0.81 -18.18
CA HIS A 221 14.83 -2.18 -17.98
C HIS A 221 13.81 -3.06 -17.25
N ALA A 222 13.23 -2.55 -16.17
CA ALA A 222 12.26 -3.29 -15.36
C ALA A 222 10.99 -3.65 -16.13
N ARG A 223 10.64 -2.92 -17.18
CA ARG A 223 9.47 -3.21 -18.02
C ARG A 223 9.59 -4.52 -18.77
N ASP A 224 10.78 -4.85 -19.27
CA ASP A 224 10.98 -6.01 -20.16
C ASP A 224 11.92 -7.08 -19.57
N ASN A 225 12.52 -6.82 -18.41
CA ASN A 225 13.51 -7.70 -17.80
C ASN A 225 13.23 -7.94 -16.30
N THR A 226 13.44 -9.19 -15.87
CA THR A 226 13.29 -9.63 -14.46
C THR A 226 14.61 -9.71 -13.71
N GLN A 227 15.73 -9.48 -14.39
CA GLN A 227 17.05 -9.49 -13.78
C GLN A 227 17.25 -8.24 -12.92
N PRO A 228 17.69 -8.40 -11.65
CA PRO A 228 18.09 -7.27 -10.83
C PRO A 228 19.20 -6.46 -11.51
N LEU A 229 19.28 -5.19 -11.17
CA LEU A 229 20.18 -4.24 -11.81
C LEU A 229 20.84 -3.34 -10.76
N ARG A 230 22.12 -3.04 -10.95
CA ARG A 230 22.83 -2.02 -10.16
C ARG A 230 22.72 -0.67 -10.85
N GLY A 231 22.71 0.41 -10.09
CA GLY A 231 22.71 1.77 -10.62
C GLY A 231 23.91 2.02 -11.52
N SER A 232 25.08 1.51 -11.15
CA SER A 232 26.31 1.59 -11.96
C SER A 232 26.23 0.88 -13.32
N ALA A 233 25.26 -0.01 -13.51
CA ALA A 233 25.04 -0.73 -14.77
C ALA A 233 24.03 -0.04 -15.69
N LEU A 234 23.35 1.01 -15.20
CA LEU A 234 22.63 1.92 -16.08
C LEU A 234 23.66 2.65 -16.95
N ALA A 235 23.33 2.87 -18.22
CA ALA A 235 24.19 3.63 -19.13
C ALA A 235 24.71 4.88 -18.43
N GLU A 236 25.95 5.31 -18.70
CA GLU A 236 26.54 6.49 -18.08
C GLU A 236 25.66 7.72 -18.33
N LEU A 237 24.73 7.95 -17.41
CA LEU A 237 23.87 9.10 -17.41
C LEU A 237 24.79 10.28 -17.13
N ARG A 238 24.58 11.37 -17.87
CA ARG A 238 25.32 12.61 -17.66
C ARG A 238 25.25 13.02 -16.19
N SER A 239 26.26 13.71 -15.68
CA SER A 239 26.30 14.15 -14.28
C SER A 239 25.16 15.11 -13.91
N ASP A 240 24.63 15.85 -14.90
CA ASP A 240 23.47 16.73 -14.79
C ASP A 240 22.12 15.99 -14.87
N HIS A 241 22.13 14.70 -15.19
CA HIS A 241 20.92 13.89 -15.19
C HIS A 241 20.31 13.85 -13.79
N TRP A 242 18.98 13.97 -13.71
CA TRP A 242 18.28 14.09 -12.44
C TRP A 242 18.56 12.91 -11.48
N LEU A 243 18.74 11.70 -12.04
CA LEU A 243 19.06 10.49 -11.27
C LEU A 243 20.45 10.57 -10.63
N ASN A 244 21.37 11.36 -11.15
CA ASN A 244 22.69 11.56 -10.56
C ASN A 244 22.69 12.78 -9.63
N HIS A 245 22.16 13.90 -10.12
CA HIS A 245 22.23 15.19 -9.42
C HIS A 245 21.36 15.23 -8.15
N TYR A 246 20.10 14.80 -8.23
CA TYR A 246 19.18 14.88 -7.10
C TYR A 246 19.30 13.70 -6.15
N ALA A 247 19.68 12.53 -6.65
CA ALA A 247 19.82 11.32 -5.86
C ALA A 247 20.85 11.46 -4.73
N GLN A 248 22.02 12.02 -5.03
CA GLN A 248 23.10 12.16 -4.05
C GLN A 248 22.69 12.99 -2.83
N THR A 249 21.95 14.08 -3.04
CA THR A 249 21.48 14.96 -1.95
C THR A 249 20.40 14.34 -1.07
N GLN A 250 19.82 13.20 -1.49
CA GLN A 250 18.70 12.53 -0.83
C GLN A 250 19.10 11.15 -0.26
N GLY A 251 20.42 10.89 -0.14
CA GLY A 251 20.94 9.62 0.39
C GLY A 251 20.81 8.44 -0.58
N LEU A 252 20.68 8.71 -1.88
CA LEU A 252 20.61 7.70 -2.95
C LEU A 252 21.98 7.55 -3.65
N GLY A 253 23.05 7.44 -2.87
CA GLY A 253 24.44 7.40 -3.36
C GLY A 253 24.82 6.11 -4.10
N SER A 254 24.18 4.99 -3.73
CA SER A 254 24.22 3.71 -4.42
C SER A 254 22.80 3.19 -4.61
N ASN A 255 22.49 2.66 -5.79
CA ASN A 255 21.14 2.23 -6.14
C ASN A 255 21.16 0.78 -6.64
N VAL A 256 20.19 -0.03 -6.24
CA VAL A 256 19.93 -1.34 -6.82
C VAL A 256 18.43 -1.50 -7.04
N PHE A 257 18.09 -2.18 -8.12
CA PHE A 257 16.73 -2.30 -8.62
C PHE A 257 16.36 -3.77 -8.78
N PHE A 258 15.19 -4.16 -8.28
CA PHE A 258 14.66 -5.51 -8.37
C PHE A 258 13.31 -5.49 -9.07
N PRO A 259 13.27 -5.76 -10.39
CA PRO A 259 12.02 -5.91 -11.11
C PRO A 259 11.24 -7.14 -10.65
N ALA A 260 9.93 -7.02 -10.61
CA ALA A 260 8.98 -8.09 -10.32
C ALA A 260 7.95 -8.17 -11.43
N HIS A 261 7.65 -9.38 -11.88
CA HIS A 261 6.76 -9.62 -13.01
C HIS A 261 5.78 -10.73 -12.72
N ARG A 262 4.62 -10.63 -13.35
CA ARG A 262 3.63 -11.68 -13.42
C ARG A 262 3.11 -11.75 -14.85
N ARG A 263 2.97 -12.97 -15.38
CA ARG A 263 2.50 -13.17 -16.75
C ARG A 263 1.01 -12.89 -16.93
N ASP A 264 0.26 -12.92 -15.84
CA ASP A 264 -1.21 -12.91 -15.85
C ASP A 264 -1.83 -11.53 -15.63
N VAL A 265 -1.01 -10.47 -15.66
CA VAL A 265 -1.43 -9.07 -15.47
C VAL A 265 -0.52 -8.13 -16.26
N SER A 266 -1.07 -7.01 -16.71
CA SER A 266 -0.30 -5.91 -17.34
C SER A 266 0.43 -5.01 -16.33
N THR A 267 0.57 -5.49 -15.09
CA THR A 267 1.20 -4.77 -13.99
C THR A 267 2.56 -5.38 -13.68
N PHE A 268 3.60 -4.55 -13.66
CA PHE A 268 4.91 -4.95 -13.16
C PHE A 268 5.32 -4.12 -11.94
N GLY A 269 6.21 -4.67 -11.14
CA GLY A 269 6.74 -4.07 -9.94
C GLY A 269 8.22 -3.72 -10.08
N LEU A 270 8.66 -2.70 -9.36
CA LEU A 270 10.07 -2.35 -9.23
C LEU A 270 10.37 -1.94 -7.80
N LEU A 271 11.15 -2.76 -7.09
CA LEU A 271 11.74 -2.37 -5.81
C LEU A 271 13.06 -1.63 -6.08
N HIS A 272 13.10 -0.35 -5.71
CA HIS A 272 14.29 0.49 -5.73
C HIS A 272 14.84 0.60 -4.30
N VAL A 273 16.08 0.17 -4.11
CA VAL A 273 16.75 0.17 -2.80
C VAL A 273 18.04 0.95 -2.92
N ALA A 274 18.32 1.79 -1.94
CA ALA A 274 19.49 2.64 -1.97
C ALA A 274 20.12 2.86 -0.59
N ALA A 275 21.42 3.18 -0.65
CA ALA A 275 22.28 3.44 0.49
C ALA A 275 23.07 4.74 0.23
N PRO A 276 23.52 5.43 1.30
CA PRO A 276 24.21 6.71 1.16
C PRO A 276 25.68 6.53 0.74
N LEU A 277 26.25 5.33 0.94
CA LEU A 277 27.60 5.04 0.47
C LEU A 277 27.66 5.10 -1.06
N PRO A 278 28.72 5.65 -1.66
CA PRO A 278 28.87 5.71 -3.11
C PRO A 278 29.10 4.31 -3.72
N ALA A 279 28.77 4.19 -5.00
CA ALA A 279 29.11 3.01 -5.78
C ALA A 279 30.65 2.89 -5.91
N PRO A 280 31.21 1.66 -5.97
CA PRO A 280 30.50 0.38 -5.95
C PRO A 280 30.15 -0.12 -4.53
N HIS A 281 30.74 0.46 -3.48
CA HIS A 281 30.68 -0.08 -2.11
C HIS A 281 29.26 -0.23 -1.56
N GLY A 282 28.41 0.80 -1.73
CA GLY A 282 27.01 0.73 -1.29
C GLY A 282 26.20 -0.29 -2.09
N GLU A 283 26.41 -0.34 -3.41
CA GLU A 283 25.74 -1.31 -4.28
C GLU A 283 26.14 -2.75 -3.94
N ASP A 284 27.42 -3.03 -3.71
CA ASP A 284 27.90 -4.35 -3.30
C ASP A 284 27.29 -4.79 -1.98
N ALA A 285 27.13 -3.88 -1.02
CA ALA A 285 26.48 -4.17 0.26
C ALA A 285 25.03 -4.61 0.07
N LEU A 286 24.26 -3.87 -0.72
CA LEU A 286 22.86 -4.20 -1.03
C LEU A 286 22.77 -5.49 -1.86
N TRP A 287 23.68 -5.68 -2.82
CA TRP A 287 23.68 -6.81 -3.75
C TRP A 287 23.97 -8.16 -3.09
N ARG A 288 24.69 -8.18 -1.96
CA ARG A 288 24.83 -9.40 -1.14
C ARG A 288 23.48 -9.95 -0.70
N ASN A 289 22.49 -9.07 -0.48
CA ASN A 289 21.13 -9.41 -0.06
C ASN A 289 20.13 -9.59 -1.22
N ARG A 290 20.60 -9.66 -2.46
CA ARG A 290 19.75 -9.71 -3.67
C ARG A 290 18.66 -10.78 -3.67
N ARG A 291 18.87 -11.92 -3.00
CA ARG A 291 17.85 -13.00 -2.91
C ARG A 291 16.64 -12.55 -2.09
N VAL A 292 16.90 -11.95 -0.91
CA VAL A 292 15.86 -11.44 -0.02
C VAL A 292 15.12 -10.28 -0.68
N LEU A 293 15.86 -9.31 -1.23
CA LEU A 293 15.27 -8.13 -1.88
C LEU A 293 14.45 -8.49 -3.14
N ARG A 294 14.91 -9.47 -3.93
CA ARG A 294 14.13 -9.98 -5.07
C ARG A 294 12.89 -10.76 -4.61
N GLY A 295 12.97 -11.52 -3.52
CA GLY A 295 11.82 -12.20 -2.92
C GLY A 295 10.76 -11.19 -2.49
N LEU A 296 11.16 -10.19 -1.71
CA LEU A 296 10.31 -9.07 -1.29
C LEU A 296 9.63 -8.39 -2.48
N ALA A 297 10.38 -8.10 -3.55
CA ALA A 297 9.81 -7.44 -4.71
C ALA A 297 8.66 -8.26 -5.34
N ASN A 298 8.85 -9.57 -5.51
CA ASN A 298 7.80 -10.43 -6.06
C ASN A 298 6.59 -10.55 -5.12
N GLU A 299 6.83 -10.69 -3.82
CA GLU A 299 5.76 -10.74 -2.81
C GLU A 299 4.92 -9.45 -2.80
N MET A 300 5.55 -8.28 -2.94
CA MET A 300 4.85 -7.00 -3.01
C MET A 300 4.00 -6.85 -4.28
N LEU A 301 4.46 -7.35 -5.43
CA LEU A 301 3.64 -7.39 -6.65
C LEU A 301 2.46 -8.35 -6.48
N GLU A 302 2.71 -9.55 -5.96
CA GLU A 302 1.67 -10.55 -5.73
C GLU A 302 0.57 -10.03 -4.81
N TRP A 303 0.97 -9.43 -3.68
CA TRP A 303 0.03 -8.82 -2.74
C TRP A 303 -0.87 -7.80 -3.43
N ARG A 304 -0.30 -6.91 -4.25
CA ARG A 304 -1.05 -5.86 -4.96
C ARG A 304 -2.04 -6.46 -5.95
N VAL A 305 -1.63 -7.49 -6.70
CA VAL A 305 -2.50 -8.15 -7.68
C VAL A 305 -3.67 -8.86 -6.99
N VAL A 306 -3.41 -9.60 -5.91
CA VAL A 306 -4.45 -10.30 -5.15
C VAL A 306 -5.45 -9.30 -4.55
N ARG A 307 -4.94 -8.22 -3.95
CA ARG A 307 -5.78 -7.16 -3.39
C ARG A 307 -6.61 -6.47 -4.47
N ARG A 308 -6.00 -6.08 -5.60
CA ARG A 308 -6.72 -5.42 -6.69
C ARG A 308 -7.83 -6.28 -7.27
N ARG A 309 -7.62 -7.59 -7.38
CA ARG A 309 -8.66 -8.55 -7.82
C ARG A 309 -9.82 -8.61 -6.83
N ARG A 310 -9.54 -8.58 -5.53
CA ARG A 310 -10.57 -8.54 -4.48
C ARG A 310 -11.37 -7.24 -4.55
N GLU A 311 -10.69 -6.10 -4.66
CA GLU A 311 -11.33 -4.79 -4.83
C GLU A 311 -12.21 -4.75 -6.08
N LEU A 312 -11.70 -5.18 -7.24
CA LEU A 312 -12.49 -5.25 -8.48
C LEU A 312 -13.71 -6.17 -8.35
N ALA A 313 -13.58 -7.32 -7.69
CA ALA A 313 -14.71 -8.20 -7.46
C ALA A 313 -15.78 -7.52 -6.58
N GLN A 314 -15.37 -6.78 -5.55
CA GLN A 314 -16.29 -6.01 -4.71
C GLN A 314 -16.93 -4.84 -5.47
N GLU A 315 -16.15 -4.06 -6.22
CA GLU A 315 -16.63 -2.95 -7.07
C GLU A 315 -17.72 -3.43 -8.05
N LEU A 316 -17.55 -4.64 -8.61
CA LEU A 316 -18.49 -5.26 -9.55
C LEU A 316 -19.56 -6.13 -8.87
N SER A 317 -19.57 -6.18 -7.53
CA SER A 317 -20.46 -7.02 -6.73
C SER A 317 -20.45 -8.51 -7.16
N LEU A 318 -19.29 -9.01 -7.57
CA LEU A 318 -19.07 -10.38 -8.00
C LEU A 318 -18.79 -11.28 -6.79
N ALA A 319 -19.58 -12.35 -6.67
CA ALA A 319 -19.34 -13.39 -5.68
C ALA A 319 -18.21 -14.33 -6.14
N ALA A 320 -17.66 -15.14 -5.24
CA ALA A 320 -16.61 -16.12 -5.57
C ALA A 320 -17.03 -17.07 -6.71
N GLN A 321 -18.29 -17.51 -6.72
CA GLN A 321 -18.87 -18.33 -7.79
C GLN A 321 -18.91 -17.60 -9.14
N ASP A 322 -19.15 -16.28 -9.13
CA ASP A 322 -19.19 -15.47 -10.35
C ASP A 322 -17.79 -15.44 -10.98
N VAL A 323 -16.76 -15.20 -10.16
CA VAL A 323 -15.36 -15.17 -10.58
C VAL A 323 -14.91 -16.55 -11.09
N LEU A 324 -15.33 -17.64 -10.44
CA LEU A 324 -15.01 -19.00 -10.88
C LEU A 324 -15.68 -19.32 -12.23
N ALA A 325 -16.97 -19.00 -12.39
CA ALA A 325 -17.67 -19.16 -13.67
C ALA A 325 -17.00 -18.35 -14.79
N LEU A 326 -16.66 -17.08 -14.54
CA LEU A 326 -15.93 -16.23 -15.48
C LEU A 326 -14.57 -16.83 -15.87
N ARG A 327 -13.84 -17.41 -14.92
CA ARG A 327 -12.55 -18.08 -15.16
C ARG A 327 -12.69 -19.31 -16.04
N LEU A 328 -13.69 -20.15 -15.80
CA LEU A 328 -13.95 -21.35 -16.62
C LEU A 328 -14.34 -20.97 -18.04
N VAL A 329 -15.22 -19.97 -18.20
CA VAL A 329 -15.63 -19.46 -19.53
C VAL A 329 -14.45 -18.82 -20.27
N ALA A 330 -13.59 -18.06 -19.59
CA ALA A 330 -12.39 -17.47 -20.18
C ALA A 330 -11.41 -18.53 -20.73
N ARG A 331 -11.44 -19.75 -20.18
CA ARG A 331 -10.65 -20.91 -20.64
C ARG A 331 -11.37 -21.74 -21.71
N GLY A 332 -12.50 -21.28 -22.23
CA GLY A 332 -13.29 -21.98 -23.24
C GLY A 332 -14.34 -22.95 -22.69
N GLY A 333 -14.55 -22.99 -21.37
CA GLY A 333 -15.60 -23.80 -20.75
C GLY A 333 -17.02 -23.34 -21.14
N GLY A 334 -17.91 -24.32 -21.38
CA GLY A 334 -19.34 -24.08 -21.61
C GLY A 334 -20.18 -24.21 -20.34
N ALA A 335 -21.50 -24.03 -20.46
CA ALA A 335 -22.44 -24.11 -19.32
C ALA A 335 -22.37 -25.45 -18.59
N ARG A 336 -22.25 -26.57 -19.31
CA ARG A 336 -22.09 -27.91 -18.73
C ARG A 336 -20.83 -28.05 -17.87
N HIS A 337 -19.68 -27.59 -18.37
CA HIS A 337 -18.43 -27.64 -17.61
C HIS A 337 -18.51 -26.77 -16.34
N VAL A 338 -19.14 -25.58 -16.44
CA VAL A 338 -19.38 -24.72 -15.27
C VAL A 338 -20.34 -25.39 -14.28
N ALA A 339 -21.36 -26.09 -14.75
CA ALA A 339 -22.33 -26.80 -13.93
C ALA A 339 -21.65 -27.93 -13.12
N GLU A 340 -20.81 -28.73 -13.78
CA GLU A 340 -20.02 -29.79 -13.17
C GLU A 340 -19.07 -29.24 -12.08
N GLU A 341 -18.31 -28.19 -12.38
CA GLU A 341 -17.33 -27.61 -11.44
C GLU A 341 -18.01 -26.93 -10.23
N LEU A 342 -19.11 -26.22 -10.46
CA LEU A 342 -19.86 -25.53 -9.39
C LEU A 342 -20.86 -26.44 -8.67
N ARG A 343 -21.02 -27.70 -9.12
CA ARG A 343 -22.05 -28.63 -8.63
C ARG A 343 -23.46 -28.04 -8.70
N LEU A 344 -23.76 -27.37 -9.80
CA LEU A 344 -25.05 -26.77 -10.12
C LEU A 344 -25.69 -27.53 -11.29
N ASP A 345 -27.00 -27.39 -11.48
CA ASP A 345 -27.63 -27.79 -12.73
C ASP A 345 -27.40 -26.75 -13.84
N GLU A 346 -27.51 -27.16 -15.11
CA GLU A 346 -27.25 -26.27 -16.25
C GLU A 346 -28.19 -25.05 -16.28
N ARG A 347 -29.44 -25.19 -15.81
CA ARG A 347 -30.41 -24.08 -15.78
C ARG A 347 -29.99 -23.02 -14.75
N ALA A 348 -29.51 -23.44 -13.58
CA ALA A 348 -28.92 -22.56 -12.58
C ALA A 348 -27.67 -21.84 -13.11
N VAL A 349 -26.85 -22.51 -13.94
CA VAL A 349 -25.71 -21.86 -14.62
C VAL A 349 -26.16 -20.78 -15.60
N TYR A 350 -27.21 -20.99 -16.38
CA TYR A 350 -27.73 -19.94 -17.27
C TYR A 350 -28.28 -18.72 -16.48
N GLN A 351 -28.89 -18.95 -15.32
CA GLN A 351 -29.30 -17.85 -14.42
C GLN A 351 -28.09 -17.11 -13.85
N LEU A 352 -27.05 -17.85 -13.43
CA LEU A 352 -25.77 -17.29 -12.99
C LEU A 352 -25.13 -16.44 -14.09
N PHE A 353 -25.07 -16.93 -15.33
CA PHE A 353 -24.54 -16.18 -16.48
C PHE A 353 -25.33 -14.89 -16.73
N THR A 354 -26.66 -14.94 -16.62
CA THR A 354 -27.51 -13.75 -16.77
C THR A 354 -27.21 -12.72 -15.69
N ALA A 355 -27.05 -13.15 -14.44
CA ALA A 355 -26.68 -12.27 -13.33
C ALA A 355 -25.29 -11.65 -13.52
N ILE A 356 -24.29 -12.46 -13.92
CA ILE A 356 -22.93 -12.00 -14.23
C ILE A 356 -22.96 -10.96 -15.36
N ASN A 357 -23.67 -11.25 -16.46
CA ASN A 357 -23.79 -10.34 -17.60
C ASN A 357 -24.37 -8.98 -17.19
N ARG A 358 -25.36 -8.96 -16.29
CA ARG A 358 -25.91 -7.74 -15.73
C ARG A 358 -24.88 -6.98 -14.89
N LYS A 359 -24.16 -7.67 -13.99
CA LYS A 359 -23.11 -7.06 -13.15
C LYS A 359 -21.95 -6.49 -13.98
N MET A 360 -21.58 -7.20 -15.04
CA MET A 360 -20.47 -6.85 -15.93
C MET A 360 -20.88 -5.88 -17.04
N ASP A 361 -22.15 -5.49 -17.13
CA ASP A 361 -22.73 -4.70 -18.22
C ASP A 361 -22.30 -5.25 -19.59
N SER A 362 -22.74 -6.46 -19.90
CA SER A 362 -22.32 -7.24 -21.07
C SER A 362 -23.47 -8.08 -21.60
N LYS A 363 -23.54 -8.26 -22.93
CA LYS A 363 -24.63 -9.01 -23.57
C LYS A 363 -24.52 -10.53 -23.42
N HIS A 364 -23.28 -11.05 -23.35
CA HIS A 364 -23.00 -12.48 -23.34
C HIS A 364 -21.88 -12.83 -22.36
N ILE A 365 -21.92 -14.06 -21.82
CA ILE A 365 -20.94 -14.51 -20.82
C ILE A 365 -19.51 -14.51 -21.34
N LYS A 366 -19.30 -14.78 -22.64
CA LYS A 366 -17.98 -14.66 -23.28
C LYS A 366 -17.47 -13.23 -23.26
N SER A 367 -18.32 -12.23 -23.54
CA SER A 367 -17.97 -10.82 -23.45
C SER A 367 -17.64 -10.41 -22.00
N SER A 368 -18.42 -10.89 -21.03
CA SER A 368 -18.15 -10.70 -19.60
C SER A 368 -16.80 -11.29 -19.18
N ALA A 369 -16.48 -12.50 -19.65
CA ALA A 369 -15.19 -13.15 -19.38
C ALA A 369 -14.01 -12.40 -20.00
N THR A 370 -14.13 -11.94 -21.26
CA THR A 370 -13.11 -11.10 -21.91
C THR A 370 -12.93 -9.77 -21.18
N LYS A 371 -14.03 -9.12 -20.78
CA LYS A 371 -13.99 -7.87 -20.00
C LYS A 371 -13.32 -8.09 -18.64
N ALA A 372 -13.66 -9.17 -17.93
CA ALA A 372 -13.03 -9.53 -16.67
C ALA A 372 -11.51 -9.80 -16.82
N LYS A 373 -11.09 -10.44 -17.92
CA LYS A 373 -9.69 -10.64 -18.25
C LYS A 373 -8.96 -9.31 -18.47
N ARG A 374 -9.52 -8.42 -19.31
CA ARG A 374 -8.94 -7.09 -19.60
C ARG A 374 -8.83 -6.20 -18.35
N LEU A 375 -9.74 -6.35 -17.40
CA LEU A 375 -9.69 -5.64 -16.12
C LEU A 375 -8.64 -6.22 -15.15
N GLY A 376 -7.97 -7.33 -15.49
CA GLY A 376 -7.01 -8.01 -14.60
C GLY A 376 -7.66 -8.83 -13.48
N LEU A 377 -8.99 -9.00 -13.51
CA LEU A 377 -9.74 -9.76 -12.49
C LEU A 377 -9.39 -11.26 -12.55
N LEU A 378 -9.16 -11.78 -13.75
CA LEU A 378 -8.84 -13.18 -14.00
C LEU A 378 -7.35 -13.33 -14.26
N ALA A 379 -6.73 -14.33 -13.66
CA ALA A 379 -5.40 -14.77 -14.07
C ALA A 379 -5.48 -15.45 -15.45
N GLU A 380 -4.56 -15.12 -16.35
CA GLU A 380 -4.22 -16.03 -17.44
C GLU A 380 -3.83 -17.38 -16.83
N GLY A 381 -4.65 -18.40 -17.07
CA GLY A 381 -4.32 -19.75 -16.64
C GLY A 381 -3.10 -20.26 -17.40
N TYR A 382 -2.25 -21.04 -16.73
CA TYR A 382 -1.27 -21.90 -17.37
C TYR A 382 -1.99 -22.85 -18.33
N ILE A 383 -2.00 -22.51 -19.61
CA ILE A 383 -2.13 -23.48 -20.69
C ILE A 383 -0.99 -23.15 -21.65
N SER A 384 0.15 -23.82 -21.43
CA SER A 384 1.18 -23.98 -22.43
C SER A 384 0.53 -24.55 -23.70
N LYS A 385 0.83 -23.96 -24.85
CA LYS A 385 0.67 -24.65 -26.13
C LYS A 385 1.57 -25.88 -26.18
#